data_AF-A0AAV4XY12-F1
#
_entry.id   AF-A0AAV4XY12-F1
#
_cell.length_a   1.000
_cell.length_b   1.000
_cell.length_c   1.000
_cell.angle_alpha   90.00
_cell.angle_beta   90.00
_cell.angle_gamma   90.00
#
_symmetry.space_group_name_H-M   'P 1'
#
loop_
_entity.id
_entity.type
_entity.pdbx_description
1 polymer ?
#
loop_
_entity_poly.entity_id
_entity_poly.type
_entity_poly.pdbx_seq_one_letter_code
_entity_poly.pdbx_strand_id
1 'polypeptide(L)'
;MDLVISRYSFKYILLFTSTSQCVWLLVFSQTKRDWTEFILFFLQTTAYISVYRSRSEIRLLLKYISRLSKLLRYNGRQNIFRSSVLIYCIFTALATVILELTYYYSKIRDTEHEVIRNSSFIPEILKCFCMVVRDISFGMVILGLHCTLVSFPGFYCFVCKYFNLKLNEFLSTSKILIVQKDYRRIFKIYQELARVLTFMDDFLCYSAFVFVLCGMVGLFWSICSFILFFDFDYLIYFCSFVVSMHYLMMMQMIILPASDINLGAQMARDVIISLPGWFPQQYDELKIRIRRGLNKKIGLTLWKIYKIDKSLFISAIGTLITYGVLVGTHKNFDFWKKKNVPFVKPYPFVGSVVQNLRRPLHDTELQRYQELGKIYGLRLRLPEGFLNSLCWARRLS
;
A
#
# COMPACT_ATOMS: atom_id res chain seq x y z
N MET A 1 27.17 -23.92 -5.49
CA MET A 1 26.11 -24.45 -6.38
C MET A 1 24.74 -23.92 -5.97
N ASP A 2 24.49 -23.75 -4.66
CA ASP A 2 23.19 -23.35 -4.09
C ASP A 2 22.67 -21.95 -4.50
N LEU A 3 23.57 -20.97 -4.65
CA LEU A 3 23.21 -19.61 -5.10
C LEU A 3 22.78 -19.54 -6.56
N VAL A 4 23.21 -20.50 -7.39
CA VAL A 4 22.84 -20.55 -8.81
C VAL A 4 21.44 -21.17 -8.94
N ILE A 5 21.19 -22.27 -8.23
CA ILE A 5 19.89 -22.94 -8.18
C ILE A 5 18.81 -21.97 -7.68
N SER A 6 19.06 -21.27 -6.56
CA SER A 6 18.14 -20.28 -5.98
C SER A 6 17.71 -19.17 -6.96
N ARG A 7 18.62 -18.72 -7.85
CA ARG A 7 18.31 -17.65 -8.83
C ARG A 7 17.36 -18.10 -9.93
N TYR A 8 17.47 -19.34 -10.38
CA TYR A 8 16.60 -19.88 -11.44
C TYR A 8 15.24 -20.29 -10.87
N SER A 9 15.22 -20.86 -9.66
CA SER A 9 13.98 -21.24 -8.97
C SER A 9 13.04 -20.04 -8.81
N PHE A 10 13.52 -18.88 -8.33
CA PHE A 10 12.65 -17.73 -8.14
C PHE A 10 12.08 -17.17 -9.46
N LYS A 11 12.90 -17.08 -10.50
CA LYS A 11 12.43 -16.63 -11.83
C LYS A 11 11.39 -17.58 -12.40
N TYR A 12 11.59 -18.88 -12.22
CA TYR A 12 10.64 -19.90 -12.64
C TYR A 12 9.31 -19.77 -11.90
N ILE A 13 9.34 -19.61 -10.56
CA ILE A 13 8.14 -19.40 -9.75
C ILE A 13 7.37 -18.18 -10.26
N LEU A 14 8.05 -17.06 -10.48
CA LEU A 14 7.44 -15.81 -10.90
C LEU A 14 6.89 -15.89 -12.34
N LEU A 15 7.60 -16.57 -13.25
CA LEU A 15 7.10 -16.83 -14.60
C LEU A 15 5.87 -17.73 -14.58
N PHE A 16 5.96 -18.87 -13.89
CA PHE A 16 4.88 -19.87 -13.77
C PHE A 16 3.61 -19.25 -13.18
N THR A 17 3.75 -18.51 -12.07
CA THR A 17 2.63 -17.82 -11.41
C THR A 17 2.01 -16.76 -12.31
N SER A 18 2.83 -15.96 -13.01
CA SER A 18 2.32 -14.98 -13.97
C SER A 18 1.58 -15.64 -15.13
N THR A 19 2.13 -16.70 -15.72
CA THR A 19 1.49 -17.40 -16.84
C THR A 19 0.20 -18.08 -16.41
N SER A 20 0.20 -18.72 -15.24
CA SER A 20 -0.98 -19.39 -14.70
C SER A 20 -2.11 -18.40 -14.41
N GLN A 21 -1.79 -17.24 -13.83
CA GLN A 21 -2.76 -16.17 -13.59
C GLN A 21 -3.29 -15.58 -14.91
N CYS A 22 -2.44 -15.37 -15.92
CA CYS A 22 -2.89 -14.95 -17.25
C CYS A 22 -3.88 -15.95 -17.86
N VAL A 23 -3.57 -17.24 -17.83
CA VAL A 23 -4.43 -18.30 -18.36
C VAL A 23 -5.76 -18.32 -17.61
N TRP A 24 -5.74 -18.23 -16.28
CA TRP A 24 -6.95 -18.16 -15.47
C TRP A 24 -7.86 -17.00 -15.89
N LEU A 25 -7.30 -15.81 -16.09
CA LEU A 25 -8.12 -14.65 -16.48
C LEU A 25 -8.69 -14.77 -17.88
N LEU A 26 -7.91 -15.28 -18.82
CA LEU A 26 -8.36 -15.42 -20.21
C LEU A 26 -9.49 -16.45 -20.35
N VAL A 27 -9.46 -17.51 -19.54
CA VAL A 27 -10.41 -18.63 -19.64
C VAL A 27 -11.58 -18.47 -18.67
N PHE A 28 -11.33 -17.94 -17.47
CA PHE A 28 -12.26 -18.00 -16.34
C PHE A 28 -12.53 -16.67 -15.66
N SER A 29 -12.05 -15.53 -16.17
CA SER A 29 -12.36 -14.24 -15.54
C SER A 29 -13.87 -14.00 -15.57
N GLN A 30 -14.46 -14.00 -14.37
CA GLN A 30 -15.88 -13.73 -14.18
C GLN A 30 -16.11 -12.37 -13.53
N THR A 31 -15.10 -11.82 -12.85
CA THR A 31 -15.26 -10.61 -12.04
C THR A 31 -14.20 -9.54 -12.33
N LYS A 32 -14.59 -8.27 -12.12
CA LYS A 32 -13.65 -7.12 -12.17
C LYS A 32 -12.55 -7.21 -11.10
N ARG A 33 -12.76 -8.01 -10.07
CA ARG A 33 -11.79 -8.24 -8.98
C ARG A 33 -10.58 -9.01 -9.49
N ASP A 34 -10.80 -10.05 -10.29
CA ASP A 34 -9.73 -10.91 -10.83
C ASP A 34 -8.74 -10.10 -11.67
N TRP A 35 -9.25 -9.19 -12.51
CA TRP A 35 -8.42 -8.26 -13.28
C TRP A 35 -7.61 -7.31 -12.40
N THR A 36 -8.20 -6.85 -11.29
CA THR A 36 -7.50 -5.94 -10.37
C THR A 36 -6.37 -6.68 -9.65
N GLU A 37 -6.63 -7.89 -9.15
CA GLU A 37 -5.62 -8.74 -8.50
C GLU A 37 -4.46 -9.05 -9.45
N PHE A 38 -4.75 -9.33 -10.73
CA PHE A 38 -3.72 -9.51 -11.75
C PHE A 38 -2.87 -8.27 -12.00
N ILE A 39 -3.51 -7.10 -12.15
CA ILE A 39 -2.77 -5.84 -12.34
C ILE A 39 -1.86 -5.58 -11.14
N LEU A 40 -2.33 -5.84 -9.91
CA LEU A 40 -1.50 -5.71 -8.71
C LEU A 40 -0.33 -6.68 -8.72
N PHE A 41 -0.57 -7.95 -9.03
CA PHE A 41 0.46 -8.97 -9.12
C PHE A 41 1.53 -8.61 -10.18
N PHE A 42 1.08 -8.12 -11.34
CA PHE A 42 1.97 -7.65 -12.40
C PHE A 42 2.82 -6.46 -11.95
N LEU A 43 2.21 -5.45 -11.33
CA LEU A 43 2.93 -4.29 -10.80
C LEU A 43 3.96 -4.71 -9.72
N GLN A 44 3.57 -5.56 -8.78
CA GLN A 44 4.50 -6.07 -7.76
C GLN A 44 5.67 -6.83 -8.38
N THR A 45 5.39 -7.62 -9.41
CA THR A 45 6.39 -8.33 -10.20
C THR A 45 7.36 -7.36 -10.90
N THR A 46 6.87 -6.29 -11.54
CA THR A 46 7.75 -5.28 -12.17
C THR A 46 8.59 -4.54 -11.13
N ALA A 47 8.01 -4.20 -9.98
CA ALA A 47 8.73 -3.57 -8.88
C ALA A 47 9.83 -4.48 -8.32
N TYR A 48 9.56 -5.78 -8.17
CA TYR A 48 10.55 -6.75 -7.75
C TYR A 48 11.67 -6.90 -8.79
N ILE A 49 11.33 -7.05 -10.07
CA ILE A 49 12.31 -7.15 -11.16
C ILE A 49 13.21 -5.90 -11.17
N SER A 50 12.65 -4.71 -10.95
CA SER A 50 13.41 -3.46 -10.83
C SER A 50 14.46 -3.54 -9.71
N VAL A 51 14.05 -3.95 -8.50
CA VAL A 51 14.95 -4.10 -7.34
C VAL A 51 16.01 -5.17 -7.59
N TYR A 52 15.62 -6.31 -8.17
CA TYR A 52 16.52 -7.40 -8.48
C TYR A 52 17.57 -6.99 -9.51
N ARG A 53 17.17 -6.23 -10.54
CA ARG A 53 18.08 -5.65 -11.54
C ARG A 53 19.07 -4.71 -10.87
N SER A 54 18.63 -3.93 -9.88
CA SER A 54 19.45 -2.97 -9.12
C SER A 54 20.31 -3.57 -8.00
N ARG A 55 20.62 -4.88 -8.03
CA ARG A 55 21.46 -5.55 -7.02
C ARG A 55 22.89 -4.99 -6.91
N SER A 56 23.45 -4.44 -7.99
CA SER A 56 24.76 -3.76 -7.98
C SER A 56 24.68 -2.48 -7.16
N GLU A 57 23.58 -1.76 -7.31
CA GLU A 57 23.26 -0.49 -6.67
C GLU A 57 23.01 -0.70 -5.19
N ILE A 58 22.36 -1.80 -4.80
CA ILE A 58 22.26 -2.22 -3.39
C ILE A 58 23.65 -2.41 -2.77
N ARG A 59 24.56 -3.13 -3.45
CA ARG A 59 25.95 -3.32 -2.97
C ARG A 59 26.69 -1.97 -2.88
N LEU A 60 26.47 -1.09 -3.85
CA LEU A 60 27.06 0.24 -3.87
C LEU A 60 26.51 1.12 -2.73
N LEU A 61 25.21 1.06 -2.47
CA LEU A 61 24.56 1.74 -1.34
C LEU A 61 25.17 1.32 -0.02
N LEU A 62 25.32 0.01 0.21
CA LEU A 62 25.95 -0.52 1.42
C LEU A 62 27.41 -0.04 1.56
N LYS A 63 28.16 0.05 0.46
CA LYS A 63 29.52 0.60 0.45
C LYS A 63 29.53 2.09 0.83
N TYR A 64 28.60 2.88 0.30
CA TYR A 64 28.47 4.29 0.65
C TYR A 64 28.07 4.50 2.11
N ILE A 65 27.13 3.71 2.61
CA ILE A 65 26.71 3.72 4.01
C ILE A 65 27.87 3.32 4.95
N SER A 66 28.68 2.34 4.55
CA SER A 66 29.89 1.95 5.30
C SER A 66 30.90 3.10 5.35
N ARG A 67 31.12 3.80 4.23
CA ARG A 67 31.98 4.99 4.17
C ARG A 67 31.47 6.11 5.08
N LEU A 68 30.18 6.41 5.06
CA LEU A 68 29.53 7.38 5.94
C LEU A 68 29.72 7.01 7.42
N SER A 69 29.61 5.73 7.75
CA SER A 69 29.81 5.24 9.12
C SER A 69 31.22 5.53 9.63
N LYS A 70 32.25 5.33 8.79
CA LYS A 70 33.63 5.67 9.14
C LYS A 70 33.83 7.17 9.37
N LEU A 71 33.16 8.01 8.56
CA LEU A 71 33.23 9.48 8.70
C LEU A 71 32.60 9.98 10.00
N LEU A 72 31.49 9.36 10.42
CA LEU A 72 30.75 9.71 11.63
C LEU A 72 31.29 9.03 12.91
N ARG A 73 32.31 8.15 12.81
CA ARG A 73 32.88 7.39 13.95
C ARG A 73 31.83 6.65 14.81
N TYR A 74 30.74 6.20 14.19
CA TYR A 74 29.60 5.63 14.92
C TYR A 74 29.69 4.11 15.08
N ASN A 75 29.66 3.65 16.33
CA ASN A 75 29.68 2.22 16.73
C ASN A 75 28.35 1.74 17.37
N GLY A 76 27.21 2.31 16.99
CA GLY A 76 25.94 2.03 17.67
C GLY A 76 25.28 0.67 17.38
N ARG A 77 24.38 0.30 18.31
CA ARG A 77 23.67 -0.99 18.43
C ARG A 77 22.85 -1.34 17.19
N GLN A 78 23.38 -2.21 16.33
CA GLN A 78 22.66 -2.82 15.21
C GLN A 78 21.50 -3.73 15.65
N ASN A 79 21.49 -4.18 16.91
CA ASN A 79 20.56 -5.21 17.39
C ASN A 79 19.09 -4.77 17.41
N ILE A 80 18.80 -3.48 17.67
CA ILE A 80 17.42 -2.97 17.77
C ILE A 80 16.72 -3.03 16.40
N PHE A 81 17.46 -2.91 15.30
CA PHE A 81 16.91 -2.94 13.93
C PHE A 81 16.53 -4.33 13.46
N ARG A 82 17.28 -5.34 13.91
CA ARG A 82 17.00 -6.74 13.55
C ARG A 82 15.63 -7.16 14.07
N SER A 83 15.26 -6.75 15.28
CA SER A 83 14.00 -7.17 15.90
C SER A 83 12.77 -6.70 15.11
N SER A 84 12.68 -5.45 14.67
CA SER A 84 11.49 -4.99 13.92
C SER A 84 11.31 -5.71 12.58
N VAL A 85 12.40 -5.93 11.84
CA VAL A 85 12.34 -6.63 10.53
C VAL A 85 12.02 -8.10 10.75
N LEU A 86 12.59 -8.74 11.78
CA LEU A 86 12.29 -10.12 12.14
C LEU A 86 10.82 -10.31 12.54
N ILE A 87 10.27 -9.41 13.36
CA ILE A 87 8.84 -9.45 13.73
C ILE A 87 7.95 -9.35 12.49
N TYR A 88 8.28 -8.43 11.57
CA TYR A 88 7.57 -8.32 10.30
C TYR A 88 7.67 -9.62 9.47
N CYS A 89 8.87 -10.20 9.32
CA CYS A 89 9.04 -11.47 8.60
C CYS A 89 8.25 -12.63 9.25
N ILE A 90 8.26 -12.74 10.58
CA ILE A 90 7.51 -13.78 11.30
C ILE A 90 6.00 -13.59 11.10
N PHE A 91 5.50 -12.37 11.30
CA PHE A 91 4.08 -12.07 11.12
C PHE A 91 3.62 -12.36 9.70
N THR A 92 4.40 -11.94 8.70
CA THR A 92 4.06 -12.16 7.30
C THR A 92 4.14 -13.64 6.91
N ALA A 93 5.07 -14.41 7.46
CA ALA A 93 5.14 -15.86 7.24
C ALA A 93 3.94 -16.59 7.86
N LEU A 94 3.56 -16.20 9.08
CA LEU A 94 2.38 -16.73 9.75
C LEU A 94 1.10 -16.38 8.97
N ALA A 95 0.96 -15.13 8.54
CA ALA A 95 -0.17 -14.68 7.74
C ALA A 95 -0.31 -15.49 6.43
N THR A 96 0.79 -15.83 5.79
CA THR A 96 0.75 -16.63 4.55
C THR A 96 0.37 -18.08 4.79
N VAL A 97 0.85 -18.70 5.87
CA VAL A 97 0.40 -20.05 6.25
C VAL A 97 -1.10 -20.05 6.56
N ILE A 98 -1.58 -19.03 7.28
CA ILE A 98 -3.02 -18.86 7.57
C ILE A 98 -3.83 -18.73 6.27
N LEU A 99 -3.35 -17.94 5.31
CA LEU A 99 -4.04 -17.73 4.04
C LEU A 99 -4.12 -19.01 3.19
N GLU A 100 -3.02 -19.76 3.12
CA GLU A 100 -2.98 -21.08 2.47
C GLU A 100 -3.99 -22.03 3.10
N LEU A 101 -3.88 -22.23 4.42
CA LEU A 101 -4.78 -23.14 5.14
C LEU A 101 -6.24 -22.73 4.94
N THR A 102 -6.54 -21.45 5.07
CA THR A 102 -7.91 -20.99 4.92
C THR A 102 -8.42 -21.19 3.50
N TYR A 103 -7.61 -20.97 2.46
CA TYR A 103 -8.01 -21.28 1.09
C TYR A 103 -8.42 -22.75 0.94
N TYR A 104 -7.59 -23.68 1.42
CA TYR A 104 -7.86 -25.12 1.32
C TYR A 104 -9.12 -25.57 2.06
N TYR A 105 -9.51 -24.87 3.14
CA TYR A 105 -10.73 -25.14 3.90
C TYR A 105 -11.92 -24.26 3.50
N SER A 106 -11.74 -23.29 2.61
CA SER A 106 -12.79 -22.34 2.26
C SER A 106 -13.67 -22.84 1.12
N LYS A 107 -14.92 -22.38 1.12
CA LYS A 107 -15.87 -22.56 0.01
C LYS A 107 -15.42 -21.91 -1.30
N ILE A 108 -14.41 -21.03 -1.25
CA ILE A 108 -13.82 -20.39 -2.44
C ILE A 108 -13.20 -21.45 -3.34
N ARG A 109 -12.44 -22.39 -2.78
CA ARG A 109 -11.84 -23.51 -3.52
C ARG A 109 -12.91 -24.35 -4.21
N ASP A 110 -13.96 -24.71 -3.48
CA ASP A 110 -15.07 -25.51 -4.04
C ASP A 110 -15.75 -24.78 -5.20
N THR A 111 -15.94 -23.47 -5.07
CA THR A 111 -16.54 -22.64 -6.12
C THR A 111 -15.66 -22.59 -7.37
N GLU A 112 -14.34 -22.44 -7.21
CA GLU A 112 -13.40 -22.48 -8.34
C GLU A 112 -13.37 -23.86 -9.02
N HIS A 113 -13.40 -24.94 -8.24
CA HIS A 113 -13.46 -26.30 -8.77
C HIS A 113 -14.78 -26.56 -9.50
N GLU A 114 -15.89 -26.03 -9.01
CA GLU A 114 -17.18 -26.11 -9.67
C GLU A 114 -17.19 -25.36 -11.01
N VAL A 115 -16.56 -24.18 -11.09
CA VAL A 115 -16.38 -23.45 -12.36
C VAL A 115 -15.59 -24.27 -13.38
N ILE A 116 -14.51 -24.93 -12.95
CA ILE A 116 -13.71 -25.81 -13.82
C ILE A 116 -14.55 -27.03 -14.26
N ARG A 117 -15.29 -27.64 -13.32
CA ARG A 117 -16.13 -28.82 -13.60
C ARG A 117 -17.23 -28.53 -14.60
N ASN A 118 -17.84 -27.35 -14.51
CA ASN A 118 -18.95 -26.93 -15.36
C ASN A 118 -18.49 -26.23 -16.65
N SER A 119 -17.17 -26.04 -16.84
CA SER A 119 -16.63 -25.38 -18.02
C SER A 119 -16.80 -26.26 -19.28
N SER A 120 -17.37 -25.66 -20.33
CA SER A 120 -17.43 -26.26 -21.66
C SER A 120 -16.11 -26.14 -22.43
N PHE A 121 -15.18 -25.28 -21.97
CA PHE A 121 -13.90 -25.05 -22.65
C PHE A 121 -12.86 -26.14 -22.34
N ILE A 122 -13.04 -26.92 -21.27
CA ILE A 122 -12.08 -27.94 -20.84
C ILE A 122 -12.65 -29.34 -21.13
N PRO A 123 -11.94 -30.18 -21.90
CA PRO A 123 -12.30 -31.59 -22.10
C PRO A 123 -12.43 -32.33 -20.76
N GLU A 124 -13.41 -33.25 -20.66
CA GLU A 124 -13.73 -33.97 -19.42
C GLU A 124 -12.48 -34.64 -18.79
N ILE A 125 -11.62 -35.24 -19.62
CA ILE A 125 -10.40 -35.92 -19.19
C ILE A 125 -9.37 -34.99 -18.53
N LEU A 126 -9.42 -33.68 -18.83
CA LEU A 126 -8.47 -32.68 -18.31
C LEU A 126 -8.99 -31.95 -17.08
N LYS A 127 -10.28 -32.04 -16.75
CA LYS A 127 -10.88 -31.27 -15.64
C LYS A 127 -10.21 -31.58 -14.30
N CYS A 128 -9.96 -32.85 -13.99
CA CYS A 128 -9.28 -33.25 -12.74
C CYS A 128 -7.87 -32.67 -12.66
N PHE A 129 -7.10 -32.75 -13.75
CA PHE A 129 -5.76 -32.19 -13.83
C PHE A 129 -5.77 -30.66 -13.65
N CYS A 130 -6.70 -29.96 -14.30
CA CYS A 130 -6.83 -28.50 -14.19
C CYS A 130 -7.16 -28.04 -12.75
N MET A 131 -8.00 -28.79 -12.01
CA MET A 131 -8.27 -28.50 -10.60
C MET A 131 -7.00 -28.61 -9.74
N VAL A 132 -6.20 -29.65 -9.94
CA VAL A 132 -4.92 -29.82 -9.23
C VAL A 132 -3.92 -28.72 -9.59
N VAL A 133 -3.79 -28.40 -10.87
CA VAL A 133 -2.92 -27.30 -11.33
C VAL A 133 -3.37 -25.96 -10.76
N ARG A 134 -4.68 -25.73 -10.61
CA ARG A 134 -5.22 -24.52 -9.99
C ARG A 134 -4.83 -24.43 -8.52
N ASP A 135 -5.00 -25.49 -7.75
CA ASP A 135 -4.62 -25.51 -6.33
C ASP A 135 -3.10 -25.29 -6.15
N ILE A 136 -2.27 -25.96 -6.95
CA ILE A 136 -0.82 -25.75 -6.95
C ILE A 136 -0.48 -24.30 -7.34
N SER A 137 -1.12 -23.78 -8.39
CA SER A 137 -0.90 -22.39 -8.83
C SER A 137 -1.27 -21.39 -7.74
N PHE A 138 -2.37 -21.61 -7.02
CA PHE A 138 -2.80 -20.71 -5.96
C PHE A 138 -1.76 -20.65 -4.84
N GLY A 139 -1.27 -21.81 -4.37
CA GLY A 139 -0.24 -21.85 -3.36
C GLY A 139 1.08 -21.21 -3.82
N MET A 140 1.46 -21.44 -5.08
CA MET A 140 2.63 -20.79 -5.67
C MET A 140 2.48 -19.27 -5.78
N VAL A 141 1.26 -18.77 -6.04
CA VAL A 141 0.96 -17.33 -6.09
C VAL A 141 1.06 -16.70 -4.71
N ILE A 142 0.49 -17.32 -3.68
CA ILE A 142 0.63 -16.83 -2.29
C ILE A 142 2.11 -16.84 -1.88
N LEU A 143 2.84 -17.92 -2.16
CA LEU A 143 4.26 -17.99 -1.84
C LEU A 143 5.09 -16.94 -2.60
N GLY A 144 4.80 -16.73 -3.89
CA GLY A 144 5.44 -15.69 -4.70
C GLY A 144 5.14 -14.29 -4.19
N LEU A 145 3.87 -14.02 -3.84
CA LEU A 145 3.43 -12.80 -3.18
C LEU A 145 4.17 -12.62 -1.85
N HIS A 146 4.26 -13.65 -1.01
CA HIS A 146 5.00 -13.61 0.25
C HIS A 146 6.45 -13.16 0.03
N CYS A 147 7.17 -13.84 -0.87
CA CYS A 147 8.57 -13.53 -1.13
C CYS A 147 8.76 -12.09 -1.62
N THR A 148 7.87 -11.58 -2.47
CA THR A 148 7.96 -10.21 -3.00
C THR A 148 7.55 -9.16 -1.95
N LEU A 149 6.45 -9.39 -1.22
CA LEU A 149 5.90 -8.49 -0.20
C LEU A 149 6.73 -8.42 1.07
N VAL A 150 7.52 -9.46 1.40
CA VAL A 150 8.38 -9.43 2.59
C VAL A 150 9.73 -8.82 2.28
N SER A 151 10.34 -9.22 1.16
CA SER A 151 11.74 -8.89 0.87
C SER A 151 11.96 -7.38 0.70
N PHE A 152 11.16 -6.71 -0.14
CA PHE A 152 11.39 -5.30 -0.44
C PHE A 152 11.02 -4.36 0.73
N PRO A 153 9.81 -4.40 1.32
CA PRO A 153 9.47 -3.53 2.45
C PRO A 153 10.38 -3.74 3.66
N GLY A 154 10.79 -4.99 3.91
CA GLY A 154 11.77 -5.30 4.96
C GLY A 154 13.13 -4.65 4.70
N PHE A 155 13.67 -4.81 3.48
CA PHE A 155 14.92 -4.17 3.07
C PHE A 155 14.83 -2.64 3.10
N TYR A 156 13.75 -2.08 2.56
CA TYR A 156 13.51 -0.64 2.50
C TYR A 156 13.44 -0.04 3.91
N CYS A 157 12.67 -0.65 4.81
CA CYS A 157 12.57 -0.24 6.21
C CYS A 157 13.94 -0.30 6.91
N PHE A 158 14.69 -1.38 6.70
CA PHE A 158 16.02 -1.54 7.28
C PHE A 158 16.98 -0.42 6.85
N VAL A 159 17.10 -0.20 5.54
CA VAL A 159 17.95 0.85 4.98
C VAL A 159 17.50 2.22 5.48
N CYS A 160 16.19 2.46 5.49
CA CYS A 160 15.65 3.75 5.89
C CYS A 160 15.92 4.06 7.37
N LYS A 161 15.63 3.12 8.27
CA LYS A 161 15.94 3.26 9.69
C LYS A 161 17.44 3.44 9.94
N TYR A 162 18.27 2.68 9.23
CA TYR A 162 19.73 2.79 9.35
C TYR A 162 20.22 4.18 8.93
N PHE A 163 19.72 4.71 7.81
CA PHE A 163 20.12 6.04 7.34
C PHE A 163 19.60 7.15 8.25
N ASN A 164 18.39 7.02 8.81
CA ASN A 164 17.85 7.95 9.79
C ASN A 164 18.75 8.07 11.03
N LEU A 165 19.32 6.96 11.52
CA LEU A 165 20.31 7.03 12.60
C LEU A 165 21.54 7.85 12.23
N LYS A 166 22.02 7.71 10.98
CA LYS A 166 23.19 8.48 10.52
C LYS A 166 22.88 9.96 10.41
N LEU A 167 21.65 10.32 10.05
CA LEU A 167 21.19 11.70 10.11
C LEU A 167 21.16 12.24 11.54
N ASN A 168 20.61 11.47 12.48
CA ASN A 168 20.58 11.87 13.90
C ASN A 168 21.99 12.01 14.50
N GLU A 169 22.91 11.12 14.12
CA GLU A 169 24.31 11.21 14.53
C GLU A 169 25.03 12.41 13.91
N PHE A 170 24.69 12.75 12.67
CA PHE A 170 25.17 13.99 12.06
C PHE A 170 24.68 15.21 12.84
N LEU A 171 23.41 15.24 13.25
CA LEU A 171 22.83 16.35 14.03
C LEU A 171 23.50 16.51 15.40
N SER A 172 23.86 15.42 16.08
CA SER A 172 24.62 15.49 17.34
C SER A 172 26.06 15.96 17.08
N THR A 173 26.73 15.37 16.10
CA THR A 173 28.12 15.68 15.74
C THR A 173 28.28 17.12 15.25
N SER A 174 27.30 17.66 14.50
CA SER A 174 27.36 19.03 13.99
C SER A 174 27.38 20.05 15.12
N LYS A 175 26.66 19.81 16.22
CA LYS A 175 26.68 20.71 17.39
C LYS A 175 28.10 20.79 17.99
N ILE A 176 28.78 19.66 18.12
CA ILE A 176 30.16 19.59 18.64
C ILE A 176 31.13 20.29 17.68
N LEU A 177 31.01 20.02 16.37
CA LEU A 177 31.88 20.61 15.35
C LEU A 177 31.69 22.13 15.19
N ILE A 178 30.49 22.65 15.46
CA ILE A 178 30.22 24.10 15.49
C ILE A 178 31.06 24.75 16.59
N VAL A 179 31.09 24.16 17.79
CA VAL A 179 31.92 24.64 18.91
C VAL A 179 33.42 24.58 18.56
N GLN A 180 33.85 23.54 17.85
CA GLN A 180 35.24 23.37 17.40
C GLN A 180 35.62 24.24 16.19
N LYS A 181 34.69 25.04 15.65
CA LYS A 181 34.85 25.88 14.46
C LYS A 181 35.26 25.13 13.18
N ASP A 182 34.94 23.84 13.06
CA ASP A 182 35.25 23.01 11.88
C ASP A 182 34.05 22.87 10.93
N TYR A 183 33.65 23.98 10.30
CA TYR A 183 32.54 24.00 9.35
C TYR A 183 32.81 23.18 8.07
N ARG A 184 34.09 23.05 7.67
CA ARG A 184 34.49 22.30 6.46
C ARG A 184 34.11 20.84 6.58
N ARG A 185 34.34 20.25 7.76
CA ARG A 185 33.96 18.87 8.03
C ARG A 185 32.44 18.68 8.06
N ILE A 186 31.70 19.60 8.66
CA ILE A 186 30.22 19.55 8.67
C ILE A 186 29.69 19.53 7.24
N PHE A 187 30.16 20.45 6.40
CA PHE A 187 29.71 20.55 5.01
C PHE A 187 30.07 19.30 4.20
N LYS A 188 31.28 18.76 4.38
CA LYS A 188 31.72 17.51 3.73
C LYS A 188 30.82 16.33 4.10
N ILE A 189 30.49 16.16 5.40
CA ILE A 189 29.62 15.07 5.84
C ILE A 189 28.21 15.24 5.27
N TYR A 190 27.67 16.46 5.29
CA TYR A 190 26.35 16.75 4.73
C TYR A 190 26.25 16.45 3.23
N GLN A 191 27.26 16.85 2.44
CA GLN A 191 27.30 16.56 1.00
C GLN A 191 27.29 15.05 0.72
N GLU A 192 28.02 14.28 1.53
CA GLU A 192 28.01 12.82 1.42
C GLU A 192 26.67 12.21 1.80
N LEU A 193 26.02 12.70 2.86
CA LEU A 193 24.65 12.28 3.22
C LEU A 193 23.66 12.61 2.10
N ALA A 194 23.71 13.82 1.56
CA ALA A 194 22.85 14.26 0.46
C ALA A 194 23.03 13.39 -0.79
N ARG A 195 24.28 13.05 -1.14
CA ARG A 195 24.60 12.18 -2.27
C ARG A 195 24.02 10.78 -2.08
N VAL A 196 24.20 10.18 -0.90
CA VAL A 196 23.67 8.84 -0.60
C VAL A 196 22.15 8.84 -0.60
N LEU A 197 21.52 9.86 -0.02
CA LEU A 197 20.06 9.95 0.02
C LEU A 197 19.45 10.15 -1.37
N THR A 198 20.08 10.96 -2.23
CA THR A 198 19.65 11.12 -3.63
C THR A 198 19.79 9.81 -4.40
N PHE A 199 20.92 9.11 -4.26
CA PHE A 199 21.16 7.81 -4.88
C PHE A 199 20.13 6.75 -4.41
N MET A 200 19.80 6.78 -3.13
CA MET A 200 18.81 5.89 -2.54
C MET A 200 17.40 6.16 -3.10
N ASP A 201 17.02 7.44 -3.24
CA ASP A 201 15.76 7.85 -3.86
C ASP A 201 15.69 7.45 -5.34
N ASP A 202 16.74 7.71 -6.12
CA ASP A 202 16.77 7.42 -7.56
C ASP A 202 16.51 5.93 -7.89
N PHE A 203 16.98 5.03 -7.04
CA PHE A 203 16.82 3.59 -7.25
C PHE A 203 15.56 3.01 -6.58
N LEU A 204 15.15 3.52 -5.41
CA LEU A 204 14.04 2.95 -4.64
C LEU A 204 12.67 3.58 -4.93
N CYS A 205 12.62 4.79 -5.49
CA CYS A 205 11.37 5.56 -5.55
C CYS A 205 10.25 4.87 -6.33
N TYR A 206 10.58 4.15 -7.42
CA TYR A 206 9.60 3.43 -8.23
C TYR A 206 9.02 2.23 -7.47
N SER A 207 9.87 1.38 -6.92
CA SER A 207 9.43 0.21 -6.17
C SER A 207 8.64 0.64 -4.92
N ALA A 208 9.10 1.66 -4.19
CA ALA A 208 8.36 2.22 -3.06
C ALA A 208 6.95 2.69 -3.48
N PHE A 209 6.83 3.40 -4.61
CA PHE A 209 5.54 3.81 -5.16
C PHE A 209 4.62 2.62 -5.44
N VAL A 210 5.13 1.60 -6.13
CA VAL A 210 4.33 0.42 -6.47
C VAL A 210 3.82 -0.31 -5.23
N PHE A 211 4.67 -0.52 -4.22
CA PHE A 211 4.24 -1.21 -2.99
C PHE A 211 3.25 -0.37 -2.18
N VAL A 212 3.38 0.96 -2.14
CA VAL A 212 2.36 1.83 -1.52
C VAL A 212 1.04 1.74 -2.27
N LEU A 213 1.06 1.83 -3.60
CA LEU A 213 -0.14 1.68 -4.43
C LEU A 213 -0.81 0.32 -4.22
N CYS A 214 -0.04 -0.76 -4.22
CA CYS A 214 -0.56 -2.10 -3.96
C CYS A 214 -1.11 -2.24 -2.54
N GLY A 215 -0.46 -1.62 -1.55
CA GLY A 215 -0.97 -1.55 -0.19
C GLY A 215 -2.32 -0.85 -0.10
N MET A 216 -2.48 0.29 -0.80
CA MET A 216 -3.76 1.01 -0.85
C MET A 216 -4.87 0.18 -1.51
N VAL A 217 -4.62 -0.36 -2.71
CA VAL A 217 -5.64 -1.15 -3.43
C VAL A 217 -5.95 -2.46 -2.71
N GLY A 218 -4.94 -3.13 -2.16
CA GLY A 218 -5.07 -4.34 -1.37
C GLY A 218 -5.92 -4.12 -0.11
N LEU A 219 -5.63 -3.07 0.66
CA LEU A 219 -6.44 -2.65 1.81
C LEU A 219 -7.89 -2.37 1.43
N PHE A 220 -8.10 -1.66 0.32
CA PHE A 220 -9.44 -1.35 -0.14
C PHE A 220 -10.27 -2.62 -0.37
N TRP A 221 -9.72 -3.59 -1.12
CA TRP A 221 -10.43 -4.83 -1.44
C TRP A 221 -10.59 -5.75 -0.24
N SER A 222 -9.60 -5.82 0.64
CA SER A 222 -9.67 -6.64 1.85
C SER A 222 -10.72 -6.10 2.83
N ILE A 223 -10.79 -4.78 3.02
CA ILE A 223 -11.83 -4.14 3.84
C ILE A 223 -13.21 -4.29 3.19
N CYS A 224 -13.32 -4.12 1.86
CA CYS A 224 -14.59 -4.38 1.17
C CYS A 224 -15.04 -5.83 1.34
N SER A 225 -14.12 -6.80 1.25
CA SER A 225 -14.42 -8.21 1.46
C SER A 225 -14.86 -8.46 2.91
N PHE A 226 -14.15 -7.88 3.86
CA PHE A 226 -14.48 -7.96 5.29
C PHE A 226 -15.91 -7.48 5.59
N ILE A 227 -16.33 -6.35 4.99
CA ILE A 227 -17.69 -5.81 5.19
C ILE A 227 -18.75 -6.68 4.49
N LEU A 228 -18.47 -7.15 3.27
CA LEU A 228 -19.47 -7.87 2.45
C LEU A 228 -19.71 -9.31 2.92
N PHE A 229 -18.71 -9.96 3.50
CA PHE A 229 -18.76 -11.36 3.90
C PHE A 229 -18.95 -11.57 5.41
N PHE A 230 -19.24 -10.49 6.16
CA PHE A 230 -19.43 -10.53 7.61
C PHE A 230 -20.45 -11.59 8.06
N ASP A 231 -21.53 -11.78 7.30
CA ASP A 231 -22.64 -12.67 7.67
C ASP A 231 -22.57 -14.08 7.06
N PHE A 232 -21.61 -14.36 6.17
CA PHE A 232 -21.63 -15.58 5.34
C PHE A 232 -20.65 -16.66 5.79
N ASP A 233 -19.40 -16.30 6.09
CA ASP A 233 -18.35 -17.27 6.37
C ASP A 233 -17.26 -16.66 7.27
N TYR A 234 -17.16 -17.20 8.49
CA TYR A 234 -16.18 -16.76 9.49
C TYR A 234 -14.73 -16.91 9.01
N LEU A 235 -14.42 -17.92 8.20
CA LEU A 235 -13.07 -18.14 7.67
C LEU A 235 -12.69 -17.05 6.67
N ILE A 236 -13.60 -16.71 5.76
CA ILE A 236 -13.39 -15.62 4.78
C ILE A 236 -13.25 -14.27 5.48
N TYR A 237 -14.05 -14.05 6.53
CA TYR A 237 -13.95 -12.87 7.38
C TYR A 237 -12.58 -12.74 8.04
N PHE A 238 -12.13 -13.81 8.71
CA PHE A 238 -10.82 -13.84 9.37
C PHE A 238 -9.67 -13.64 8.38
N CYS A 239 -9.74 -14.29 7.21
CA CYS A 239 -8.77 -14.07 6.13
C CYS A 239 -8.73 -12.62 5.67
N SER A 240 -9.89 -12.01 5.42
CA SER A 240 -9.97 -10.61 4.99
C SER A 240 -9.35 -9.66 6.02
N PHE A 241 -9.53 -9.95 7.31
CA PHE A 241 -8.88 -9.21 8.40
C PHE A 241 -7.35 -9.38 8.39
N VAL A 242 -6.84 -10.61 8.29
CA VAL A 242 -5.40 -10.90 8.24
C VAL A 242 -4.74 -10.22 7.03
N VAL A 243 -5.37 -10.29 5.86
CA VAL A 243 -4.90 -9.62 4.63
C VAL A 243 -4.89 -8.09 4.81
N SER A 244 -5.92 -7.53 5.44
CA SER A 244 -5.97 -6.09 5.73
C SER A 244 -4.82 -5.66 6.64
N MET A 245 -4.58 -6.40 7.72
CA MET A 245 -3.47 -6.13 8.63
C MET A 245 -2.12 -6.22 7.92
N HIS A 246 -1.95 -7.21 7.04
CA HIS A 246 -0.73 -7.38 6.24
C HIS A 246 -0.45 -6.16 5.35
N TYR A 247 -1.43 -5.71 4.56
CA TYR A 247 -1.25 -4.55 3.69
C TYR A 247 -1.05 -3.25 4.48
N LEU A 248 -1.68 -3.10 5.64
CA LEU A 248 -1.47 -1.97 6.53
C LEU A 248 -0.02 -1.93 7.06
N MET A 249 0.47 -3.07 7.54
CA MET A 249 1.86 -3.21 8.02
C MET A 249 2.86 -2.93 6.91
N MET A 250 2.63 -3.43 5.69
CA MET A 250 3.46 -3.16 4.52
C MET A 250 3.54 -1.66 4.23
N MET A 251 2.40 -0.96 4.18
CA MET A 251 2.35 0.50 3.98
C MET A 251 3.13 1.25 5.06
N GLN A 252 2.95 0.87 6.34
CA GLN A 252 3.67 1.48 7.46
C GLN A 252 5.19 1.26 7.37
N MET A 253 5.62 0.07 6.96
CA MET A 253 7.04 -0.29 6.79
C MET A 253 7.73 0.52 5.68
N ILE A 254 6.98 1.08 4.74
CA ILE A 254 7.53 1.96 3.69
C ILE A 254 7.41 3.43 4.09
N ILE A 255 6.21 3.88 4.45
CA ILE A 255 5.94 5.32 4.61
C ILE A 255 6.60 5.89 5.87
N LEU A 256 6.48 5.21 7.01
CA LEU A 256 6.99 5.75 8.29
C LEU A 256 8.52 5.94 8.31
N PRO A 257 9.35 4.93 7.99
CA PRO A 257 10.79 5.11 8.08
C PRO A 257 11.33 6.07 7.00
N ALA A 258 10.67 6.18 5.85
CA ALA A 258 11.04 7.18 4.84
C ALA A 258 10.62 8.60 5.24
N SER A 259 9.47 8.76 5.88
CA SER A 259 9.06 10.04 6.46
C SER A 259 10.03 10.51 7.54
N ASP A 260 10.53 9.60 8.39
CA ASP A 260 11.49 9.96 9.44
C ASP A 260 12.82 10.40 8.83
N ILE A 261 13.30 9.74 7.77
CA ILE A 261 14.47 10.24 7.02
C ILE A 261 14.22 11.63 6.46
N ASN A 262 13.05 11.85 5.87
CA ASN A 262 12.74 13.14 5.27
C ASN A 262 12.72 14.27 6.30
N LEU A 263 12.27 13.99 7.51
CA LEU A 263 12.35 14.89 8.65
C LEU A 263 13.81 15.11 9.08
N GLY A 264 14.59 14.04 9.25
CA GLY A 264 16.01 14.12 9.64
C GLY A 264 16.87 14.85 8.59
N ALA A 265 16.58 14.65 7.31
CA ALA A 265 17.25 15.34 6.19
C ALA A 265 16.91 16.83 6.16
N GLN A 266 15.66 17.18 6.50
CA GLN A 266 15.25 18.57 6.66
C GLN A 266 15.97 19.23 7.85
N MET A 267 16.00 18.59 9.01
CA MET A 267 16.75 19.09 10.17
C MET A 267 18.25 19.26 9.84
N ALA A 268 18.86 18.28 9.15
CA ALA A 268 20.25 18.35 8.73
C ALA A 268 20.49 19.53 7.79
N ARG A 269 19.55 19.78 6.87
CA ARG A 269 19.57 20.95 5.99
C ARG A 269 19.46 22.26 6.77
N ASP A 270 18.59 22.35 7.76
CA ASP A 270 18.39 23.56 8.56
C ASP A 270 19.64 23.92 9.35
N VAL A 271 20.35 22.92 9.89
CA VAL A 271 21.68 23.11 10.49
C VAL A 271 22.65 23.74 9.49
N ILE A 272 22.73 23.23 8.26
CA ILE A 272 23.62 23.79 7.23
C ILE A 272 23.23 25.21 6.85
N ILE A 273 21.93 25.50 6.71
CA ILE A 273 21.44 26.85 6.39
C ILE A 273 21.78 27.83 7.51
N SER A 274 21.79 27.38 8.77
CA SER A 274 22.14 28.21 9.92
C SER A 274 23.64 28.50 10.05
N LEU A 275 24.52 27.69 9.43
CA LEU A 275 25.99 27.79 9.58
C LEU A 275 26.56 29.20 9.36
N PRO A 276 26.17 29.98 8.32
CA PRO A 276 26.71 31.33 8.14
C PRO A 276 26.51 32.23 9.36
N GLY A 277 25.39 32.08 10.09
CA GLY A 277 25.12 32.84 11.31
C GLY A 277 26.07 32.50 12.46
N TRP A 278 26.57 31.27 12.52
CA TRP A 278 27.55 30.82 13.52
C TRP A 278 28.99 31.22 13.17
N PHE A 279 29.26 31.56 11.90
CA PHE A 279 30.60 31.84 11.39
C PHE A 279 30.64 33.16 10.58
N PRO A 280 30.50 34.33 11.24
CA PRO A 280 30.41 35.62 10.56
C PRO A 280 31.66 35.94 9.73
N GLN A 281 32.85 35.48 10.16
CA GLN A 281 34.12 35.69 9.44
C GLN A 281 34.17 35.03 8.05
N GLN A 282 33.34 34.01 7.80
CA GLN A 282 33.34 33.23 6.55
C GLN A 282 31.95 33.23 5.90
N TYR A 283 31.13 34.22 6.26
CA TYR A 283 29.72 34.28 5.91
C TYR A 283 29.49 34.19 4.39
N ASP A 284 30.19 35.00 3.61
CA ASP A 284 30.00 35.06 2.14
C ASP A 284 30.41 33.76 1.46
N GLU A 285 31.53 33.17 1.88
CA GLU A 285 32.01 31.90 1.34
C GLU A 285 31.03 30.76 1.63
N LEU A 286 30.55 30.66 2.88
CA LEU A 286 29.55 29.69 3.30
C LEU A 286 28.24 29.88 2.55
N LYS A 287 27.75 31.12 2.42
CA LYS A 287 26.51 31.45 1.71
C LYS A 287 26.58 31.04 0.24
N ILE A 288 27.70 31.29 -0.44
CA ILE A 288 27.91 30.87 -1.83
C ILE A 288 27.94 29.34 -1.94
N ARG A 289 28.69 28.65 -1.06
CA ARG A 289 28.76 27.17 -1.06
C ARG A 289 27.40 26.54 -0.80
N ILE A 290 26.66 27.05 0.17
CA ILE A 290 25.29 26.61 0.51
C ILE A 290 24.38 26.79 -0.70
N ARG A 291 24.36 27.98 -1.31
CA ARG A 291 23.54 28.25 -2.50
C ARG A 291 23.87 27.32 -3.66
N ARG A 292 25.15 26.99 -3.88
CA ARG A 292 25.55 26.03 -4.94
C ARG A 292 25.19 24.58 -4.59
N GLY A 293 25.31 24.18 -3.32
CA GLY A 293 25.14 22.80 -2.87
C GLY A 293 23.71 22.38 -2.51
N LEU A 294 22.85 23.31 -2.10
CA LEU A 294 21.49 23.04 -1.57
C LEU A 294 20.35 23.26 -2.56
N ASN A 295 20.65 23.46 -3.85
CA ASN A 295 19.62 23.74 -4.86
C ASN A 295 18.61 22.59 -5.04
N LYS A 296 18.97 21.35 -4.70
CA LYS A 296 18.04 20.21 -4.75
C LYS A 296 17.47 19.94 -3.36
N LYS A 297 16.14 19.90 -3.26
CA LYS A 297 15.46 19.38 -2.06
C LYS A 297 15.84 17.90 -1.93
N ILE A 298 16.55 17.58 -0.86
CA ILE A 298 16.99 16.21 -0.57
C ILE A 298 15.88 15.51 0.24
N GLY A 299 15.44 14.36 -0.23
CA GLY A 299 14.44 13.53 0.43
C GLY A 299 14.01 12.35 -0.43
N LEU A 300 13.40 11.37 0.22
CA LEU A 300 12.74 10.23 -0.42
C LEU A 300 11.37 10.62 -0.96
N THR A 301 11.08 10.14 -2.14
CA THR A 301 9.86 10.41 -2.88
C THR A 301 9.23 9.11 -3.37
N LEU A 302 7.92 9.15 -3.59
CA LEU A 302 7.23 8.13 -4.39
C LEU A 302 7.31 8.55 -5.85
N TRP A 303 8.14 7.82 -6.61
CA TRP A 303 8.36 8.04 -8.04
C TRP A 303 8.65 9.50 -8.44
N LYS A 304 9.34 10.28 -7.59
CA LYS A 304 9.59 11.73 -7.80
C LYS A 304 8.33 12.61 -7.85
N ILE A 305 7.13 12.06 -7.67
CA ILE A 305 5.85 12.80 -7.72
C ILE A 305 5.54 13.38 -6.34
N TYR A 306 5.61 12.56 -5.30
CA TYR A 306 5.24 12.93 -3.94
C TYR A 306 6.40 12.75 -2.96
N LYS A 307 6.69 13.76 -2.14
CA LYS A 307 7.60 13.61 -1.01
C LYS A 307 6.93 12.74 0.06
N ILE A 308 7.63 11.73 0.56
CA ILE A 308 7.07 10.84 1.59
C ILE A 308 7.01 11.58 2.93
N ASP A 309 5.83 11.71 3.51
CA ASP A 309 5.60 12.28 4.83
C ASP A 309 4.51 11.54 5.62
N LYS A 310 4.33 11.87 6.89
CA LYS A 310 3.28 11.27 7.73
C LYS A 310 1.88 11.65 7.25
N SER A 311 1.73 12.81 6.60
CA SER A 311 0.45 13.26 6.07
C SER A 311 -0.05 12.38 4.93
N LEU A 312 0.85 11.87 4.08
CA LEU A 312 0.52 10.91 3.02
C LEU A 312 -0.13 9.64 3.58
N PHE A 313 0.36 9.12 4.71
CA PHE A 313 -0.24 7.93 5.35
C PHE A 313 -1.67 8.23 5.83
N ILE A 314 -1.87 9.37 6.49
CA ILE A 314 -3.19 9.81 6.97
C ILE A 314 -4.14 10.03 5.78
N SER A 315 -3.66 10.67 4.71
CA SER A 315 -4.42 10.89 3.49
C SER A 315 -4.81 9.59 2.79
N ALA A 316 -3.91 8.60 2.74
CA ALA A 316 -4.22 7.28 2.18
C ALA A 316 -5.33 6.57 2.97
N ILE A 317 -5.27 6.60 4.31
CA ILE A 317 -6.34 6.05 5.17
C ILE A 317 -7.65 6.83 4.96
N GLY A 318 -7.62 8.15 4.96
CA GLY A 318 -8.80 8.99 4.75
C GLY A 318 -9.48 8.73 3.40
N THR A 319 -8.67 8.55 2.35
CA THR A 319 -9.14 8.20 1.00
C THR A 319 -9.79 6.82 0.97
N LEU A 320 -9.19 5.83 1.67
CA LEU A 320 -9.77 4.49 1.80
C LEU A 320 -11.13 4.52 2.50
N ILE A 321 -11.25 5.28 3.60
CA ILE A 321 -12.52 5.44 4.32
C ILE A 321 -13.56 6.10 3.43
N THR A 322 -13.19 7.19 2.75
CA THR A 322 -14.10 7.94 1.88
C THR A 322 -14.59 7.09 0.70
N TYR A 323 -13.67 6.36 0.06
CA TYR A 323 -14.03 5.48 -1.04
C TYR A 323 -14.82 4.25 -0.57
N GLY A 324 -14.51 3.68 0.61
CA GLY A 324 -15.31 2.63 1.23
C GLY A 324 -16.75 3.08 1.50
N VAL A 325 -16.93 4.30 2.01
CA VAL A 325 -18.25 4.92 2.17
C VAL A 325 -18.96 5.11 0.83
N LEU A 326 -18.24 5.57 -0.20
CA LEU A 326 -18.79 5.76 -1.55
C LEU A 326 -19.27 4.43 -2.15
N VAL A 327 -18.46 3.38 -2.06
CA VAL A 327 -18.81 2.06 -2.58
C VAL A 327 -19.96 1.41 -1.80
N GLY A 328 -19.95 1.52 -0.46
CA GLY A 328 -21.05 1.07 0.38
C GLY A 328 -22.36 1.80 0.10
N THR A 329 -22.31 3.09 -0.23
CA THR A 329 -23.51 3.85 -0.60
C THR A 329 -24.04 3.50 -1.98
N HIS A 330 -23.17 3.27 -2.97
CA HIS A 330 -23.56 2.99 -4.35
C HIS A 330 -24.22 1.62 -4.58
N LYS A 331 -23.78 0.56 -3.89
CA LYS A 331 -24.27 -0.81 -4.15
C LYS A 331 -25.77 -1.03 -3.90
N ASN A 332 -26.39 -0.22 -3.03
CA ASN A 332 -27.81 -0.34 -2.70
C ASN A 332 -28.72 0.61 -3.51
N PHE A 333 -28.22 1.27 -4.56
CA PHE A 333 -29.05 2.14 -5.40
C PHE A 333 -29.99 1.36 -6.33
N ASP A 334 -29.66 0.12 -6.67
CA ASP A 334 -30.48 -0.72 -7.54
C ASP A 334 -31.50 -1.59 -6.79
N PHE A 335 -31.62 -1.47 -5.46
CA PHE A 335 -32.53 -2.31 -4.67
C PHE A 335 -33.99 -2.22 -5.17
N TRP A 336 -34.51 -0.99 -5.26
CA TRP A 336 -35.87 -0.75 -5.74
C TRP A 336 -36.04 -1.03 -7.23
N LYS A 337 -34.98 -0.75 -8.01
CA LYS A 337 -34.91 -1.11 -9.43
C LYS A 337 -35.10 -2.62 -9.63
N LYS A 338 -34.43 -3.46 -8.83
CA LYS A 338 -34.55 -4.92 -8.88
C LYS A 338 -35.92 -5.43 -8.45
N LYS A 339 -36.65 -4.67 -7.64
CA LYS A 339 -38.01 -5.01 -7.20
C LYS A 339 -39.10 -4.47 -8.13
N ASN A 340 -38.74 -3.84 -9.26
CA ASN A 340 -39.67 -3.15 -10.16
C ASN A 340 -40.56 -2.14 -9.44
N VAL A 341 -40.05 -1.53 -8.37
CA VAL A 341 -40.76 -0.49 -7.62
C VAL A 341 -40.19 0.86 -8.09
N PRO A 342 -41.03 1.80 -8.56
CA PRO A 342 -40.57 3.12 -8.94
C PRO A 342 -39.97 3.82 -7.71
N PHE A 343 -38.82 4.48 -7.89
CA PHE A 343 -38.07 5.03 -6.77
C PHE A 343 -37.42 6.35 -7.14
N VAL A 344 -37.25 7.20 -6.13
CA VAL A 344 -36.54 8.46 -6.28
C VAL A 344 -35.06 8.16 -6.44
N LYS A 345 -34.45 8.57 -7.56
CA LYS A 345 -33.00 8.44 -7.77
C LYS A 345 -32.26 9.14 -6.63
N PRO A 346 -31.59 8.40 -5.75
CA PRO A 346 -30.91 8.98 -4.60
C PRO A 346 -29.63 9.70 -5.04
N TYR A 347 -29.32 10.83 -4.41
CA TYR A 347 -28.03 11.48 -4.59
C TYR A 347 -26.94 10.68 -3.87
N PRO A 348 -25.70 10.66 -4.41
CA PRO A 348 -24.54 10.13 -3.69
C PRO A 348 -24.47 10.76 -2.29
N PHE A 349 -24.18 9.96 -1.26
CA PHE A 349 -24.00 10.34 0.14
C PHE A 349 -25.24 10.72 0.97
N VAL A 350 -26.22 11.40 0.40
CA VAL A 350 -27.37 12.00 1.14
C VAL A 350 -28.72 11.36 0.79
N GLY A 351 -28.75 10.41 -0.14
CA GLY A 351 -29.97 9.68 -0.49
C GLY A 351 -31.02 10.60 -1.11
N SER A 352 -32.30 10.34 -0.83
CA SER A 352 -33.41 11.21 -1.27
C SER A 352 -33.68 12.39 -0.31
N VAL A 353 -32.83 12.60 0.70
CA VAL A 353 -33.05 13.61 1.77
C VAL A 353 -32.86 15.04 1.27
N VAL A 354 -32.01 15.26 0.26
CA VAL A 354 -31.71 16.60 -0.29
C VAL A 354 -32.96 17.34 -0.76
N GLN A 355 -33.92 16.62 -1.34
CA GLN A 355 -35.17 17.23 -1.81
C GLN A 355 -36.01 17.72 -0.62
N ASN A 356 -35.99 17.00 0.50
CA ASN A 356 -36.71 17.36 1.73
C ASN A 356 -36.06 18.55 2.46
N LEU A 357 -34.79 18.87 2.16
CA LEU A 357 -34.12 20.06 2.71
C LEU A 357 -34.44 21.34 1.90
N ARG A 358 -34.88 21.21 0.65
CA ARG A 358 -35.18 22.34 -0.24
C ARG A 358 -36.66 22.71 -0.29
N ARG A 359 -37.55 21.79 0.09
CA ARG A 359 -39.01 21.96 0.04
C ARG A 359 -39.64 21.33 1.28
N PRO A 360 -40.82 21.81 1.71
CA PRO A 360 -41.59 21.15 2.75
C PRO A 360 -41.80 19.66 2.43
N LEU A 361 -41.81 18.84 3.48
CA LEU A 361 -41.90 17.38 3.32
C LEU A 361 -43.19 16.97 2.58
N HIS A 362 -44.32 17.62 2.88
CA HIS A 362 -45.61 17.33 2.26
C HIS A 362 -45.62 17.60 0.75
N ASP A 363 -45.08 18.73 0.30
CA ASP A 363 -44.96 19.05 -1.14
C ASP A 363 -44.07 18.04 -1.87
N THR A 364 -42.96 17.68 -1.22
CA THR A 364 -42.01 16.71 -1.78
C THR A 364 -42.63 15.32 -1.88
N GLU A 365 -43.47 14.92 -0.91
CA GLU A 365 -44.19 13.65 -0.93
C GLU A 365 -45.33 13.64 -1.95
N LEU A 366 -46.08 14.72 -2.08
CA LEU A 366 -47.15 14.85 -3.08
C LEU A 366 -46.57 14.77 -4.49
N GLN A 367 -45.48 15.47 -4.77
CA GLN A 367 -44.79 15.41 -6.05
C GLN A 367 -44.31 13.98 -6.37
N ARG A 368 -43.70 13.29 -5.39
CA ARG A 368 -43.25 11.90 -5.58
C ARG A 368 -44.42 10.95 -5.82
N TYR A 369 -45.55 11.15 -5.13
CA TYR A 369 -46.75 10.35 -5.34
C TYR A 369 -47.32 10.54 -6.76
N GLN A 370 -47.36 11.79 -7.24
CA GLN A 370 -47.81 12.10 -8.60
C GLN A 370 -46.89 11.52 -9.67
N GLU A 371 -45.56 11.57 -9.46
CA GLU A 371 -44.57 11.11 -10.45
C GLU A 371 -44.34 9.59 -10.42
N LEU A 372 -44.36 8.97 -9.24
CA LEU A 372 -43.94 7.57 -9.03
C LEU A 372 -45.10 6.64 -8.66
N GLY A 373 -46.30 7.17 -8.41
CA GLY A 373 -47.51 6.41 -8.09
C GLY A 373 -47.67 6.05 -6.61
N LYS A 374 -48.66 5.19 -6.34
CA LYS A 374 -49.14 4.88 -4.97
C LYS A 374 -48.13 4.14 -4.09
N ILE A 375 -47.17 3.44 -4.70
CA ILE A 375 -46.10 2.71 -4.00
C ILE A 375 -44.80 3.13 -4.65
N TYR A 376 -43.96 3.82 -3.91
CA TYR A 376 -42.62 4.16 -4.36
C TYR A 376 -41.58 3.89 -3.28
N GLY A 377 -40.36 3.59 -3.72
CA GLY A 377 -39.22 3.33 -2.88
C GLY A 377 -38.54 4.63 -2.45
N LEU A 378 -38.32 4.78 -1.14
CA LEU A 378 -37.44 5.82 -0.59
C LEU A 378 -36.17 5.18 -0.03
N ARG A 379 -35.08 5.95 -0.06
CA ARG A 379 -33.83 5.58 0.61
C ARG A 379 -33.41 6.71 1.54
N LEU A 380 -33.67 6.50 2.82
CA LEU A 380 -33.21 7.36 3.89
C LEU A 380 -31.83 6.90 4.35
N ARG A 381 -30.88 7.84 4.40
CA ARG A 381 -29.63 7.66 5.12
C ARG A 381 -29.73 8.52 6.37
N LEU A 382 -29.92 7.89 7.52
CA LEU A 382 -29.81 8.57 8.80
C LEU A 382 -28.32 8.77 9.12
N PRO A 383 -27.94 9.92 9.72
CA PRO A 383 -26.62 10.07 10.31
C PRO A 383 -26.43 9.00 11.39
N GLU A 384 -25.23 8.42 11.42
CA GLU A 384 -24.72 7.28 12.19
C GLU A 384 -25.46 6.88 13.49
N GLY A 385 -25.80 5.59 13.60
CA GLY A 385 -26.17 4.96 14.88
C GLY A 385 -27.13 3.77 14.78
N PHE A 386 -27.92 3.66 13.71
CA PHE A 386 -28.85 2.54 13.52
C PHE A 386 -28.52 1.72 12.28
N LEU A 387 -28.23 0.44 12.52
CA LEU A 387 -28.12 -0.60 11.52
C LEU A 387 -29.31 -0.57 10.54
N ASN A 388 -28.97 -0.90 9.29
CA ASN A 388 -29.84 -1.06 8.12
C ASN A 388 -30.29 0.25 7.47
N SER A 389 -29.83 0.46 6.22
CA SER A 389 -30.55 1.33 5.29
C SER A 389 -31.97 0.82 5.14
N LEU A 390 -32.91 1.38 5.90
CA LEU A 390 -34.31 1.02 5.85
C LEU A 390 -34.87 1.41 4.49
N CYS A 391 -35.15 0.39 3.66
CA CYS A 391 -35.93 0.54 2.45
C CYS A 391 -37.41 0.51 2.84
N TRP A 392 -38.06 1.67 2.91
CA TRP A 392 -39.49 1.78 3.15
C TRP A 392 -40.26 1.84 1.83
N ALA A 393 -41.23 0.95 1.65
CA ALA A 393 -42.30 1.14 0.69
C ALA A 393 -43.41 1.89 1.40
N ARG A 394 -43.69 3.14 0.99
CA ARG A 394 -44.75 3.93 1.60
C ARG A 394 -46.00 3.85 0.73
N ARG A 395 -47.13 3.46 1.34
CA ARG A 395 -48.45 3.50 0.74
C ARG A 395 -49.24 4.58 1.48
N LEU A 396 -49.54 5.68 0.80
CA LEU A 396 -50.52 6.66 1.31
C LEU A 396 -51.90 6.03 1.11
N SER A 397 -52.61 5.82 2.22
CA SER A 397 -53.98 5.29 2.28
C SER A 397 -54.98 6.36 1.88
#